data_AF-A0A3M1JCR9-F1
#
_entry.id   AF-A0A3M1JCR9-F1
#
_cell.length_a   1.000
_cell.length_b   1.000
_cell.length_c   1.000
_cell.angle_alpha   90.00
_cell.angle_beta   90.00
_cell.angle_gamma   90.00
#
_symmetry.space_group_name_H-M   'P 1'
#
loop_
_entity.id
_entity.type
_entity.pdbx_description
1 polymer ?
#
loop_
_entity_poly.entity_id
_entity_poly.type
_entity_poly.pdbx_seq_one_letter_code
_entity_poly.pdbx_strand_id
1 'polypeptide(L)'
;MTDPNTPYPSPAEIEAGDMAFVARTTGTPGHDVVALALEALGNLAHLGGSNAGDHPGDGAGMLTQIPHRLLSAEITDLPKP
;
A
#
# COMPACT_ATOMS: atom_id res chain seq x y z
N MET A 1 -12.59 20.07 14.51
CA MET A 1 -13.68 20.49 15.39
C MET A 1 -14.85 19.56 15.09
N THR A 2 -15.01 18.49 15.86
CA THR A 2 -16.07 17.48 15.69
C THR A 2 -17.34 17.96 16.37
N ASP A 3 -18.46 17.98 15.66
CA ASP A 3 -19.77 18.29 16.21
C ASP A 3 -20.19 17.19 17.19
N PRO A 4 -20.48 17.51 18.47
CA PRO A 4 -20.87 16.54 19.50
C PRO A 4 -22.20 15.82 19.24
N ASN A 5 -22.99 16.26 18.26
CA ASN A 5 -24.25 15.62 17.85
C ASN A 5 -24.11 14.71 16.62
N THR A 6 -22.91 14.53 16.07
CA THR A 6 -22.71 13.55 14.99
C THR A 6 -22.84 12.14 15.58
N PRO A 7 -23.80 11.31 15.12
CA PRO A 7 -23.89 9.93 15.56
C PRO A 7 -22.58 9.21 15.21
N TYR A 8 -22.02 8.45 16.15
CA TYR A 8 -20.95 7.51 15.81
C TYR A 8 -21.49 6.54 14.75
N PRO A 9 -20.75 6.28 13.65
CA PRO A 9 -21.19 5.33 12.65
C PRO A 9 -21.44 3.99 13.33
N SER A 10 -22.54 3.35 12.97
CA SER A 10 -22.80 1.98 13.41
C SER A 10 -21.66 1.08 12.91
N PRO A 11 -21.37 -0.06 13.57
CA PRO A 11 -20.35 -0.99 13.09
C PRO A 11 -20.54 -1.46 11.64
N ALA A 12 -21.75 -1.32 11.10
CA ALA A 12 -22.09 -1.64 9.71
C ALA A 12 -21.74 -0.52 8.70
N GLU A 13 -21.44 0.70 9.16
CA GLU A 13 -21.19 1.89 8.33
C GLU A 13 -19.69 2.22 8.20
N ILE A 14 -18.79 1.32 8.62
CA ILE A 14 -17.35 1.51 8.39
C ILE A 14 -17.05 1.17 6.93
N GLU A 15 -16.73 2.18 6.13
CA GLU A 15 -16.20 1.98 4.78
C GLU A 15 -14.80 1.35 4.86
N ALA A 16 -14.55 0.33 4.03
CA ALA A 16 -13.24 -0.28 3.92
C ALA A 16 -12.28 0.69 3.19
N GLY A 17 -11.10 0.92 3.76
CA GLY A 17 -10.05 1.69 3.11
C GLY A 17 -9.41 0.92 1.95
N ASP A 18 -9.06 1.63 0.89
CA ASP A 18 -8.40 1.12 -0.32
C ASP A 18 -6.86 1.10 -0.22
N MET A 19 -6.32 1.33 0.97
CA MET A 19 -4.88 1.42 1.23
C MET A 19 -4.45 0.55 2.41
N ALA A 20 -3.23 0.04 2.31
CA ALA A 20 -2.55 -0.67 3.38
C ALA A 20 -1.11 -0.14 3.54
N PHE A 21 -0.53 -0.36 4.72
CA PHE A 21 0.84 0.00 5.03
C PHE A 21 1.55 -1.15 5.75
N VAL A 22 2.81 -1.38 5.39
CA VAL A 22 3.67 -2.38 6.02
C VAL A 22 4.98 -1.70 6.41
N ALA A 23 5.38 -1.89 7.66
CA ALA A 23 6.69 -1.45 8.15
C ALA A 23 7.29 -2.46 9.10
N ARG A 24 8.62 -2.51 9.11
CA ARG A 24 9.37 -3.22 10.13
C ARG A 24 9.65 -2.29 11.31
N THR A 25 9.22 -2.69 12.50
CA THR A 25 9.39 -1.90 13.74
C THR A 25 10.84 -1.74 14.17
N THR A 26 11.74 -2.63 13.73
CA THR A 26 13.19 -2.51 13.98
C THR A 26 13.85 -1.43 13.13
N GLY A 27 13.17 -0.91 12.10
CA GLY A 27 13.74 0.04 11.14
C GLY A 27 14.77 -0.55 10.18
N THR A 28 15.10 -1.84 10.27
CA THR A 28 16.06 -2.48 9.35
C THR A 28 15.40 -2.75 8.00
N PRO A 29 15.99 -2.36 6.86
CA PRO A 29 15.45 -2.69 5.54
C PRO A 29 15.41 -4.20 5.29
N GLY A 30 14.40 -4.67 4.55
CA GLY A 30 14.26 -6.08 4.20
C GLY A 30 13.24 -6.32 3.08
N HIS A 31 13.49 -7.34 2.26
CA HIS A 31 12.64 -7.69 1.13
C HIS A 31 11.30 -8.34 1.54
N ASP A 32 11.22 -8.90 2.75
CA ASP A 32 9.99 -9.38 3.37
C ASP A 32 8.92 -8.29 3.48
N VAL A 33 9.29 -7.03 3.72
CA VAL A 33 8.32 -5.91 3.73
C VAL A 33 7.66 -5.74 2.35
N VAL A 34 8.41 -5.91 1.26
CA VAL A 34 7.88 -5.85 -0.11
C VAL A 34 6.96 -7.05 -0.37
N ALA A 35 7.35 -8.24 0.07
CA ALA A 35 6.52 -9.44 -0.09
C ALA A 35 5.17 -9.30 0.64
N LEU A 36 5.19 -8.82 1.89
CA LEU A 36 3.98 -8.54 2.67
C LEU A 36 3.13 -7.43 2.04
N ALA A 37 3.75 -6.40 1.48
CA ALA A 37 3.02 -5.34 0.78
C ALA A 37 2.31 -5.86 -0.49
N LEU A 38 2.92 -6.79 -1.23
CA LEU A 38 2.28 -7.44 -2.38
C LEU A 38 1.11 -8.32 -1.96
N GLU A 39 1.24 -9.06 -0.85
CA GLU A 39 0.14 -9.83 -0.28
C GLU A 39 -1.03 -8.93 0.14
N ALA A 40 -0.73 -7.83 0.85
CA ALA A 40 -1.72 -6.84 1.25
C ALA A 40 -2.44 -6.22 0.03
N LEU A 41 -1.71 -5.91 -1.05
CA LEU A 41 -2.29 -5.39 -2.28
C LEU A 41 -3.25 -6.40 -2.93
N GLY A 42 -2.90 -7.68 -2.93
CA GLY A 42 -3.79 -8.76 -3.39
C GLY A 42 -5.06 -8.86 -2.54
N ASN A 43 -4.94 -8.66 -1.22
CA ASN A 43 -6.08 -8.66 -0.32
C ASN A 43 -7.03 -7.48 -0.56
N LEU A 44 -6.55 -6.36 -1.12
CA LEU A 44 -7.36 -5.19 -1.48
C LEU A 44 -8.03 -5.31 -2.85
N ALA A 45 -7.77 -6.38 -3.63
CA ALA A 45 -8.28 -6.51 -4.99
C ALA A 45 -9.81 -6.47 -5.11
N HIS A 46 -10.53 -6.80 -4.04
CA HIS A 46 -12.00 -6.73 -3.97
C HIS A 46 -12.56 -5.29 -3.91
N LEU A 47 -11.72 -4.31 -3.57
CA LEU A 47 -12.07 -2.88 -3.53
C LEU A 47 -11.74 -2.16 -4.84
N GLY A 48 -10.92 -2.78 -5.70
CA GLY A 48 -10.67 -2.26 -7.03
C GLY A 48 -11.95 -2.31 -7.88
N GLY A 49 -12.13 -1.33 -8.77
CA GLY A 49 -13.23 -1.31 -9.72
C GLY A 49 -13.34 -2.66 -10.42
N SER A 50 -14.41 -3.40 -10.11
CA SER A 50 -14.70 -4.68 -10.75
C SER A 50 -15.00 -4.43 -12.22
N ASN A 51 -13.97 -4.53 -13.05
CA ASN A 51 -14.14 -4.63 -14.47
C ASN A 51 -14.62 -6.04 -14.78
N ALA A 52 -15.94 -6.21 -14.87
CA ALA A 52 -16.56 -7.44 -15.34
C ALA A 52 -16.12 -7.71 -16.79
N GLY A 53 -15.03 -8.46 -16.99
CA GLY A 53 -14.49 -8.87 -18.30
C GLY A 53 -12.96 -8.76 -18.42
N ASP A 54 -12.44 -8.90 -19.64
CA ASP A 54 -11.01 -8.77 -19.98
C ASP A 54 -10.50 -7.31 -19.96
N HIS A 55 -11.19 -6.44 -19.24
CA HIS A 55 -10.82 -5.04 -19.15
C HIS A 55 -9.71 -4.86 -18.11
N PRO A 56 -8.59 -4.19 -18.45
CA PRO A 56 -7.52 -3.93 -17.49
C PRO A 56 -8.09 -3.13 -16.30
N GLY A 57 -7.75 -3.53 -15.07
CA GLY A 57 -8.19 -2.86 -13.84
C GLY A 57 -7.68 -1.43 -13.72
N ASP A 58 -8.28 -0.63 -12.82
CA ASP A 58 -7.98 0.80 -12.63
C ASP A 58 -6.51 1.10 -12.26
N GLY A 59 -5.78 0.08 -11.79
CA GLY A 59 -4.37 0.15 -11.45
C GLY A 59 -4.11 -0.15 -9.98
N ALA A 60 -2.93 -0.68 -9.70
CA ALA A 60 -2.47 -1.01 -8.36
C ALA A 60 -0.97 -0.69 -8.25
N GLY A 61 -0.52 -0.25 -7.08
CA GLY A 61 0.87 0.14 -6.88
C GLY A 61 1.25 0.26 -5.41
N MET A 62 2.55 0.42 -5.16
CA MET A 62 3.08 0.66 -3.83
C MET A 62 4.21 1.68 -3.87
N LEU A 63 4.34 2.44 -2.79
CA LEU A 63 5.50 3.29 -2.55
C LEU A 63 6.49 2.53 -1.65
N THR A 64 7.78 2.61 -1.99
CA THR A 64 8.86 1.96 -1.23
C THR A 64 9.99 2.95 -0.97
N GLN A 65 10.90 2.59 -0.06
CA GLN A 65 12.21 3.22 -0.02
C GLN A 65 12.98 2.91 -1.31
N ILE A 66 13.90 3.80 -1.70
CA ILE A 66 14.76 3.58 -2.87
C ILE A 66 15.52 2.25 -2.71
N PRO A 67 15.39 1.28 -3.65
CA PRO A 67 16.04 -0.03 -3.54
C PRO A 67 17.51 0.08 -3.96
N HIS A 68 18.35 0.63 -3.09
CA HIS A 68 19.75 0.96 -3.39
C HIS A 68 20.55 -0.23 -3.94
N ARG A 69 20.36 -1.44 -3.39
CA ARG A 69 21.04 -2.66 -3.86
C ARG A 69 20.68 -3.03 -5.31
N LEU A 70 19.47 -2.70 -5.76
CA LEU A 70 19.04 -2.93 -7.13
C LEU A 70 19.58 -1.86 -8.08
N LEU A 71 19.56 -0.59 -7.66
CA LEU A 71 19.83 0.55 -8.53
C LEU A 71 21.30 0.97 -8.59
N SER A 72 22.13 0.58 -7.62
CA SER A 72 23.52 1.02 -7.52
C SER A 72 24.41 0.57 -8.68
N ALA A 73 24.01 -0.44 -9.46
CA ALA A 73 24.74 -0.88 -10.63
C ALA A 73 24.55 0.06 -11.84
N GLU A 74 23.42 0.77 -11.90
CA GLU A 74 23.01 1.56 -13.07
C GLU A 74 23.04 3.07 -12.81
N ILE A 75 23.00 3.49 -11.54
CA ILE A 75 22.90 4.90 -11.14
C ILE A 75 24.15 5.30 -10.35
N THR A 76 25.03 6.06 -11.00
CA THR A 76 26.31 6.51 -10.41
C THR A 76 26.13 7.51 -9.26
N ASP A 77 25.13 8.39 -9.34
CA ASP A 77 24.86 9.45 -8.36
C ASP A 77 23.67 9.13 -7.44
N LEU A 78 23.47 7.86 -7.12
CA LEU A 78 22.41 7.46 -6.20
C LEU A 78 22.69 8.05 -4.80
N PRO A 79 21.71 8.69 -4.13
CA PRO A 79 21.86 9.12 -2.74
C PRO A 79 22.33 7.97 -1.85
N LYS A 80 23.01 8.30 -0.75
CA LYS A 80 23.35 7.28 0.25
C LYS A 80 22.08 6.81 0.98
N PRO A 81 21.99 5.51 1.33
CA PRO A 81 20.88 4.97 2.13
C PRO A 81 20.73 5.65 3.49
#